data_AF-A0A2W5YMP3-F1
#
_entry.id   AF-A0A2W5YMP3-F1
#
_cell.length_a   1.000
_cell.length_b   1.000
_cell.length_c   1.000
_cell.angle_alpha   90.00
_cell.angle_beta   90.00
_cell.angle_gamma   90.00
#
_symmetry.space_group_name_H-M   'P 1'
#
loop_
_entity.id
_entity.type
_entity.pdbx_description
1 polymer ?
#
loop_
_entity_poly.entity_id
_entity_poly.type
_entity_poly.pdbx_seq_one_letter_code
_entity_poly.pdbx_strand_id
1 'polypeptide(L)'
;MKQKIFASALLFALALPALAQSVSVKDGNIQFTSKAGQTTALTSSGRDSDPVLAPDGKWVVFVRKVDGKKIATGSDEVDPTELWQVRADGKEPTLLLRCREAKEPNQLIAAFQSLQFSTNGKLVYFVTPAWATSGAVHVVDTTNRKERYVFPGNDLKIVPSGEYKDCLLTQQHRYFIGGGSYDWFWLMRPDGKEVGPVGEDTSSFEATYGKE
;
A
#
# COMPACT_ATOMS: atom_id res chain seq x y z
N MET A 1 -39.46 61.97 -12.60
CA MET A 1 -38.94 60.68 -13.11
C MET A 1 -37.95 60.16 -12.07
N LYS A 2 -38.26 59.10 -11.32
CA LYS A 2 -37.41 58.56 -10.23
C LYS A 2 -36.63 57.35 -10.75
N GLN A 3 -35.30 57.43 -10.75
CA GLN A 3 -34.41 56.36 -11.20
C GLN A 3 -34.09 55.44 -10.02
N LYS A 4 -34.47 54.16 -10.11
CA LYS A 4 -34.12 53.13 -9.11
C LYS A 4 -32.77 52.54 -9.48
N ILE A 5 -31.79 52.65 -8.57
CA ILE A 5 -30.49 52.00 -8.69
C ILE A 5 -30.64 50.58 -8.11
N PHE A 6 -30.43 49.56 -8.94
CA PHE A 6 -30.26 48.19 -8.48
C PHE A 6 -28.77 47.92 -8.28
N ALA A 7 -28.35 47.74 -7.03
CA ALA A 7 -27.00 47.26 -6.71
C ALA A 7 -26.99 45.73 -6.89
N SER A 8 -26.33 45.26 -7.95
CA SER A 8 -26.09 43.82 -8.15
C SER A 8 -24.83 43.45 -7.38
N ALA A 9 -24.98 42.74 -6.26
CA ALA A 9 -23.85 42.19 -5.51
C ALA A 9 -23.30 40.97 -6.25
N LEU A 10 -22.10 41.08 -6.79
CA LEU A 10 -21.36 39.97 -7.40
C LEU A 10 -20.70 39.16 -6.28
N LEU A 11 -21.23 37.97 -5.97
CA LEU A 11 -20.60 37.02 -5.05
C LEU A 11 -19.49 36.27 -5.80
N PHE A 12 -18.23 36.60 -5.53
CA PHE A 12 -17.09 35.77 -5.89
C PHE A 12 -17.04 34.56 -4.97
N ALA A 13 -17.41 33.38 -5.47
CA ALA A 13 -17.15 32.13 -4.78
C ALA A 13 -15.64 31.82 -4.87
N LEU A 14 -14.92 31.99 -3.76
CA LEU A 14 -13.55 31.48 -3.61
C LEU A 14 -13.62 29.95 -3.63
N ALA A 15 -13.20 29.34 -4.75
CA ALA A 15 -12.97 27.91 -4.81
C ALA A 15 -11.71 27.59 -3.98
N LEU A 16 -11.90 27.16 -2.73
CA LEU A 16 -10.81 26.59 -1.95
C LEU A 16 -10.35 25.30 -2.64
N PRO A 17 -9.03 25.07 -2.81
CA PRO A 17 -8.54 23.81 -3.33
C PRO A 17 -8.98 22.70 -2.37
N ALA A 18 -9.78 21.76 -2.86
CA ALA A 18 -10.15 20.58 -2.09
C ALA A 18 -8.88 19.76 -1.86
N LEU A 19 -8.47 19.62 -0.60
CA LEU A 19 -7.35 18.77 -0.25
C LEU A 19 -7.73 17.30 -0.50
N ALA A 20 -6.80 16.53 -1.03
CA ALA A 20 -6.97 15.08 -1.05
C ALA A 20 -6.93 14.55 0.40
N GLN A 21 -7.69 13.49 0.67
CA GLN A 21 -7.55 12.80 1.95
C GLN A 21 -6.14 12.19 2.04
N SER A 22 -5.57 12.18 3.23
CA SER A 22 -4.24 11.62 3.46
C SER A 22 -4.12 10.97 4.82
N VAL A 23 -3.13 10.10 4.95
CA VAL A 23 -2.75 9.46 6.21
C VAL A 23 -1.29 9.73 6.50
N SER A 24 -0.94 9.83 7.78
CA SER A 24 0.43 10.01 8.24
C SER A 24 0.63 9.36 9.60
N VAL A 25 1.87 9.31 10.08
CA VAL A 25 2.21 8.81 11.41
C VAL A 25 2.69 9.98 12.26
N LYS A 26 2.18 10.07 13.49
CA LYS A 26 2.66 11.00 14.51
C LYS A 26 2.77 10.26 15.84
N ASP A 27 3.96 10.25 16.43
CA ASP A 27 4.25 9.62 17.72
C ASP A 27 3.80 8.14 17.79
N GLY A 28 4.00 7.40 16.68
CA GLY A 28 3.58 5.99 16.56
C GLY A 28 2.05 5.79 16.48
N ASN A 29 1.30 6.82 16.08
CA ASN A 29 -0.15 6.77 15.90
C ASN A 29 -0.54 7.23 14.50
N ILE A 30 -1.55 6.56 13.95
CA ILE A 30 -2.06 6.87 12.62
C ILE A 30 -2.92 8.12 12.67
N GLN A 31 -2.59 9.09 11.83
CA GLN A 31 -3.35 10.32 11.64
C GLN A 31 -4.07 10.25 10.30
N PHE A 32 -5.28 10.80 10.26
CA PHE A 32 -6.05 10.97 9.04
C PHE A 32 -6.40 12.43 8.83
N THR A 33 -6.16 12.93 7.63
CA THR A 33 -6.56 14.28 7.22
C THR A 33 -7.68 14.18 6.20
N SER A 34 -8.83 14.77 6.53
CA SER A 34 -10.01 14.81 5.67
C SER A 34 -9.84 15.77 4.48
N LYS A 35 -10.77 15.74 3.52
CA LYS A 35 -10.79 16.69 2.40
C LYS A 35 -10.92 18.16 2.82
N ALA A 36 -11.47 18.39 4.02
CA ALA A 36 -11.59 19.71 4.62
C ALA A 36 -10.29 20.17 5.31
N GLY A 37 -9.22 19.37 5.28
CA GLY A 37 -7.96 19.66 5.96
C GLY A 37 -7.98 19.40 7.47
N GLN A 38 -9.06 18.86 8.02
CA GLN A 38 -9.12 18.49 9.43
C GLN A 38 -8.38 17.18 9.68
N THR A 39 -7.41 17.21 10.60
CA THR A 39 -6.62 16.04 11.01
C THR A 39 -7.10 15.47 12.34
N THR A 40 -7.24 14.15 12.41
CA THR A 40 -7.61 13.41 13.62
C THR A 40 -6.75 12.15 13.78
N ALA A 41 -6.40 11.81 15.02
CA ALA A 41 -5.77 10.54 15.33
C ALA A 41 -6.79 9.40 15.20
N LEU A 42 -6.47 8.38 14.40
CA LEU A 42 -7.27 7.16 14.27
C LEU A 42 -6.85 6.09 15.28
N THR A 43 -5.63 6.17 15.80
CA THR A 43 -5.09 5.24 16.78
C THR A 43 -4.37 5.96 17.93
N SER A 44 -4.09 5.23 19.01
CA SER A 44 -3.50 5.77 20.24
C SER A 44 -2.54 4.80 20.93
N SER A 45 -2.02 3.79 20.22
CA SER A 45 -1.15 2.75 20.79
C SER A 45 0.31 3.20 20.94
N GLY A 46 0.75 4.19 20.16
CA GLY A 46 2.16 4.57 20.01
C GLY A 46 3.02 3.53 19.30
N ARG A 47 2.41 2.53 18.65
CA ARG A 47 3.09 1.36 18.05
C ARG A 47 2.72 1.11 16.59
N ASP A 48 2.08 2.08 15.95
CA ASP A 48 1.52 1.96 14.61
C ASP A 48 2.37 2.71 13.57
N SER A 49 2.56 2.12 12.38
CA SER A 49 3.37 2.64 11.28
C SER A 49 2.78 2.32 9.90
N ASP A 50 3.40 2.89 8.87
CA ASP A 50 3.18 2.59 7.45
C ASP A 50 1.71 2.57 7.00
N PRO A 51 0.91 3.62 7.29
CA PRO A 51 -0.49 3.63 6.92
C PRO A 51 -0.69 3.83 5.42
N VAL A 52 -1.69 3.15 4.87
CA VAL A 52 -2.19 3.37 3.51
C VAL A 52 -3.70 3.58 3.54
N LEU A 53 -4.17 4.57 2.77
CA LEU A 53 -5.58 4.90 2.65
C LEU A 53 -6.20 4.12 1.49
N ALA A 54 -7.35 3.49 1.72
CA ALA A 54 -8.11 2.80 0.67
C ALA A 54 -8.54 3.79 -0.43
N PRO A 55 -8.66 3.36 -1.70
CA PRO A 55 -9.04 4.24 -2.80
C PRO A 55 -10.38 4.98 -2.62
N ASP A 56 -11.31 4.40 -1.86
CA ASP A 56 -12.60 5.02 -1.54
C ASP A 56 -12.54 6.01 -0.35
N GLY A 57 -11.39 6.13 0.29
CA GLY A 57 -11.13 7.02 1.42
C GLY A 57 -11.79 6.59 2.73
N LYS A 58 -12.36 5.38 2.82
CA LYS A 58 -13.14 4.94 4.00
C LYS A 58 -12.35 4.11 5.01
N TRP A 59 -11.31 3.43 4.56
CA TRP A 59 -10.50 2.54 5.40
C TRP A 59 -9.03 2.91 5.33
N VAL A 60 -8.34 2.74 6.45
CA VAL A 60 -6.89 2.87 6.57
C VAL A 60 -6.34 1.54 7.03
N VAL A 61 -5.36 1.01 6.31
CA VAL A 61 -4.59 -0.18 6.71
C VAL A 61 -3.23 0.28 7.20
N PHE A 62 -2.72 -0.34 8.25
CA PHE A 62 -1.48 0.06 8.89
C PHE A 62 -0.80 -1.14 9.56
N VAL A 63 0.48 -1.00 9.83
CA VAL A 63 1.29 -1.98 10.56
C VAL A 63 1.27 -1.63 12.04
N ARG A 64 1.12 -2.62 12.91
CA ARG A 64 1.21 -2.47 14.37
C ARG A 64 2.27 -3.37 14.94
N LYS A 65 3.23 -2.80 15.67
CA LYS A 65 4.16 -3.58 16.50
C LYS A 65 3.41 -4.18 17.70
N VAL A 66 3.62 -5.46 17.96
CA VAL A 66 3.05 -6.17 19.10
C VAL A 66 4.15 -6.69 20.01
N ASP A 67 3.79 -7.02 21.25
CA ASP A 67 4.72 -7.68 22.16
C ASP A 67 4.82 -9.16 21.79
N GLY A 68 6.02 -9.75 21.91
CA GLY A 68 6.24 -11.16 21.61
C GLY A 68 7.71 -11.46 21.35
N LYS A 69 7.99 -12.74 21.10
CA LYS A 69 9.32 -13.17 20.66
C LYS A 69 9.60 -12.58 19.27
N LYS A 70 10.86 -12.17 19.05
CA LYS A 70 11.32 -11.82 17.71
C LYS A 70 11.16 -12.99 16.75
N ILE A 71 10.84 -12.65 15.50
CA ILE A 71 10.63 -13.61 14.42
C ILE A 71 11.90 -13.66 13.59
N ALA A 72 12.50 -14.84 13.51
CA ALA A 72 13.60 -15.10 12.59
C ALA A 72 13.09 -15.01 11.16
N THR A 73 13.70 -14.12 10.39
CA THR A 73 13.58 -14.01 8.94
C THR A 73 14.82 -14.66 8.30
N GLY A 74 14.80 -14.90 7.00
CA GLY A 74 15.94 -15.52 6.29
C GLY A 74 17.28 -14.79 6.47
N SER A 75 17.29 -13.55 6.96
CA SER A 75 18.48 -12.71 7.13
C SER A 75 18.63 -12.03 8.50
N ASP A 76 17.56 -11.89 9.31
CA ASP A 76 17.58 -11.12 10.55
C ASP A 76 16.46 -11.55 11.52
N GLU A 77 16.47 -11.08 12.77
CA GLU A 77 15.36 -11.22 13.70
C GLU A 77 14.59 -9.90 13.87
N VAL A 78 13.32 -9.91 13.51
CA VAL A 78 12.47 -8.72 13.55
C VAL A 78 11.46 -8.77 14.69
N ASP A 79 11.07 -7.60 15.21
CA ASP A 79 9.98 -7.52 16.17
C ASP A 79 8.65 -7.96 15.52
N PRO A 80 7.78 -8.66 16.27
CA PRO A 80 6.51 -9.12 15.71
C PRO A 80 5.60 -7.92 15.40
N THR A 81 5.04 -7.96 14.19
CA THR A 81 4.17 -6.91 13.66
C THR A 81 2.91 -7.55 13.09
N GLU A 82 1.78 -6.88 13.19
CA GLU A 82 0.50 -7.33 12.66
C GLU A 82 -0.04 -6.29 11.66
N LEU A 83 -0.86 -6.74 10.71
CA LEU A 83 -1.56 -5.86 9.78
C LEU A 83 -2.97 -5.58 10.29
N TRP A 84 -3.29 -4.32 10.45
CA TRP A 84 -4.55 -3.84 11.00
C TRP A 84 -5.27 -2.94 10.01
N GLN A 85 -6.59 -2.81 10.16
CA GLN A 85 -7.38 -1.79 9.49
C GLN A 85 -8.28 -1.05 10.47
N VAL A 86 -8.60 0.19 10.14
CA VAL A 86 -9.53 1.05 10.89
C VAL A 86 -10.31 1.93 9.91
N ARG A 87 -11.54 2.28 10.24
CA ARG A 87 -12.30 3.25 9.43
C ARG A 87 -11.66 4.63 9.53
N ALA A 88 -11.83 5.44 8.49
CA ALA A 88 -11.35 6.83 8.45
C ALA A 88 -12.02 7.75 9.48
N ASP A 89 -13.12 7.30 10.11
CA ASP A 89 -13.76 7.95 11.27
C ASP A 89 -13.26 7.42 12.63
N GLY A 90 -12.20 6.59 12.63
CA GLY A 90 -11.57 6.03 13.82
C GLY A 90 -12.28 4.81 14.41
N LYS A 91 -13.37 4.34 13.80
CA LYS A 91 -14.17 3.22 14.31
C LYS A 91 -13.71 1.88 13.76
N GLU A 92 -14.19 0.81 14.39
CA GLU A 92 -14.04 -0.58 13.94
C GLU A 92 -12.58 -1.01 13.70
N PRO A 93 -11.64 -0.77 14.64
CA PRO A 93 -10.29 -1.28 14.51
C PRO A 93 -10.32 -2.82 14.44
N THR A 94 -9.79 -3.37 13.37
CA THR A 94 -9.87 -4.80 13.05
C THR A 94 -8.49 -5.32 12.67
N LEU A 95 -8.10 -6.43 13.29
CA LEU A 95 -6.92 -7.19 12.91
C LEU A 95 -7.18 -7.93 11.59
N LEU A 96 -6.37 -7.64 10.56
CA LEU A 96 -6.42 -8.33 9.27
C LEU A 96 -5.52 -9.57 9.27
N LEU A 97 -4.28 -9.43 9.71
CA LEU A 97 -3.31 -10.52 9.65
C LEU A 97 -2.33 -10.50 10.83
N ARG A 98 -2.21 -11.66 11.48
CA ARG A 98 -1.22 -11.89 12.54
C ARG A 98 0.14 -12.22 11.96
N CYS A 99 1.20 -11.82 12.65
CA CYS A 99 2.52 -12.38 12.37
C CYS A 99 2.53 -13.91 12.56
N ARG A 100 3.40 -14.58 11.82
CA ARG A 100 3.56 -16.03 11.86
C ARG A 100 4.99 -16.41 11.46
N GLU A 101 5.66 -17.14 12.33
CA GLU A 101 6.89 -17.87 11.98
C GLU A 101 6.55 -19.03 11.03
N ALA A 102 7.41 -19.32 10.07
CA ALA A 102 7.27 -20.46 9.18
C ALA A 102 8.64 -21.01 8.78
N LYS A 103 8.69 -22.30 8.47
CA LYS A 103 9.90 -22.93 7.91
C LYS A 103 10.10 -22.55 6.45
N GLU A 104 9.01 -22.54 5.68
CA GLU A 104 9.03 -22.10 4.29
C GLU A 104 9.04 -20.57 4.25
N PRO A 105 10.04 -19.93 3.62
CA PRO A 105 10.16 -18.48 3.62
C PRO A 105 8.93 -17.75 3.08
N ASN A 106 8.26 -18.31 2.08
CA ASN A 106 7.06 -17.75 1.47
C ASN A 106 5.78 -17.90 2.32
N GLN A 107 5.86 -18.51 3.50
CA GLN A 107 4.75 -18.64 4.44
C GLN A 107 4.93 -17.77 5.70
N LEU A 108 6.12 -17.18 5.86
CA LEU A 108 6.45 -16.29 6.96
C LEU A 108 5.69 -14.98 6.80
N ILE A 109 5.11 -14.51 7.91
CA ILE A 109 4.43 -13.22 7.97
C ILE A 109 5.05 -12.40 9.10
N ALA A 110 5.83 -11.39 8.73
CA ALA A 110 6.41 -10.40 9.63
C ALA A 110 6.93 -9.21 8.79
N ALA A 111 7.24 -8.10 9.46
CA ALA A 111 7.92 -6.94 8.85
C ALA A 111 7.28 -6.51 7.53
N PHE A 112 5.98 -6.23 7.58
CA PHE A 112 5.19 -5.77 6.45
C PHE A 112 5.81 -4.53 5.79
N GLN A 113 6.05 -4.60 4.48
CA GLN A 113 6.64 -3.54 3.67
C GLN A 113 5.79 -3.27 2.42
N SER A 114 5.98 -2.09 1.81
CA SER A 114 5.33 -1.66 0.56
C SER A 114 3.83 -1.97 0.49
N LEU A 115 3.07 -1.63 1.55
CA LEU A 115 1.63 -1.81 1.56
C LEU A 115 0.98 -1.07 0.38
N GLN A 116 0.11 -1.72 -0.37
CA GLN A 116 -0.69 -1.09 -1.43
C GLN A 116 -2.07 -1.73 -1.51
N PHE A 117 -3.09 -0.89 -1.65
CA PHE A 117 -4.42 -1.37 -2.01
C PHE A 117 -4.52 -1.71 -3.50
N SER A 118 -5.24 -2.77 -3.84
CA SER A 118 -5.86 -2.88 -5.16
C SER A 118 -6.77 -1.67 -5.42
N THR A 119 -6.98 -1.29 -6.67
CA THR A 119 -7.75 -0.10 -7.05
C THR A 119 -9.21 -0.15 -6.61
N ASN A 120 -9.77 -1.32 -6.33
CA ASN A 120 -11.12 -1.51 -5.79
C ASN A 120 -11.20 -1.54 -4.25
N GLY A 121 -10.05 -1.44 -3.55
CA GLY A 121 -9.96 -1.41 -2.10
C GLY A 121 -10.18 -2.74 -1.37
N LYS A 122 -10.40 -3.87 -2.06
CA LYS A 122 -10.71 -5.16 -1.43
C LYS A 122 -9.48 -5.98 -1.06
N LEU A 123 -8.35 -5.74 -1.72
CA LEU A 123 -7.10 -6.44 -1.48
C LEU A 123 -6.03 -5.46 -1.01
N VAL A 124 -5.19 -5.92 -0.10
CA VAL A 124 -3.94 -5.25 0.30
C VAL A 124 -2.77 -6.15 -0.05
N TYR A 125 -1.90 -5.68 -0.92
CA TYR A 125 -0.62 -6.30 -1.25
C TYR A 125 0.48 -5.76 -0.34
N PHE A 126 1.45 -6.60 -0.03
CA PHE A 126 2.58 -6.26 0.81
C PHE A 126 3.77 -7.18 0.55
N VAL A 127 4.96 -6.73 0.95
CA VAL A 127 6.20 -7.51 0.94
C VAL A 127 6.53 -7.97 2.36
N THR A 128 7.00 -9.20 2.51
CA THR A 128 7.64 -9.70 3.73
C THR A 128 9.08 -10.16 3.42
N PRO A 129 9.98 -10.16 4.41
CA PRO A 129 11.28 -10.82 4.25
C PRO A 129 11.10 -12.33 4.02
N ALA A 130 11.86 -12.92 3.10
CA ALA A 130 11.78 -14.35 2.81
C ALA A 130 13.18 -14.98 2.58
N TRP A 131 13.84 -14.62 1.50
CA TRP A 131 15.15 -15.15 1.09
C TRP A 131 16.24 -14.08 1.17
N ALA A 132 17.51 -14.51 1.15
CA ALA A 132 18.66 -13.61 1.20
C ALA A 132 18.71 -12.60 0.04
N THR A 133 18.16 -12.97 -1.12
CA THR A 133 18.14 -12.13 -2.33
C THR A 133 16.74 -11.62 -2.68
N SER A 134 15.70 -12.04 -1.96
CA SER A 134 14.34 -11.63 -2.29
C SER A 134 13.36 -11.66 -1.12
N GLY A 135 12.47 -10.67 -1.04
CA GLY A 135 11.25 -10.74 -0.27
C GLY A 135 10.18 -11.63 -0.91
N ALA A 136 9.05 -11.77 -0.21
CA ALA A 136 7.87 -12.44 -0.71
C ALA A 136 6.72 -11.43 -0.84
N VAL A 137 6.07 -11.41 -1.99
CA VAL A 137 4.85 -10.62 -2.21
C VAL A 137 3.67 -11.46 -1.79
N HIS A 138 2.86 -10.89 -0.90
CA HIS A 138 1.64 -11.47 -0.37
C HIS A 138 0.47 -10.54 -0.64
N VAL A 139 -0.73 -11.08 -0.44
CA VAL A 139 -1.96 -10.31 -0.51
C VAL A 139 -2.98 -10.84 0.47
N VAL A 140 -3.71 -9.93 1.11
CA VAL A 140 -4.82 -10.25 2.01
C VAL A 140 -6.11 -9.60 1.53
N ASP A 141 -7.22 -10.32 1.64
CA ASP A 141 -8.56 -9.81 1.43
C ASP A 141 -9.07 -9.10 2.70
N THR A 142 -9.46 -7.84 2.57
CA THR A 142 -9.86 -6.98 3.71
C THR A 142 -11.20 -7.35 4.33
N THR A 143 -12.00 -8.18 3.63
CA THR A 143 -13.36 -8.55 4.04
C THR A 143 -13.40 -9.89 4.76
N ASN A 144 -12.56 -10.85 4.34
CA ASN A 144 -12.54 -12.20 4.89
C ASN A 144 -11.19 -12.61 5.51
N ARG A 145 -10.18 -11.73 5.44
CA ARG A 145 -8.84 -11.90 6.05
C ARG A 145 -8.06 -13.09 5.50
N LYS A 146 -8.43 -13.61 4.33
CA LYS A 146 -7.65 -14.65 3.66
C LYS A 146 -6.41 -14.04 3.03
N GLU A 147 -5.27 -14.49 3.50
CA GLU A 147 -3.96 -14.18 2.96
C GLU A 147 -3.48 -15.30 2.03
N ARG A 148 -2.71 -14.94 1.01
CA ARG A 148 -1.90 -15.88 0.24
C ARG A 148 -0.62 -15.21 -0.27
N TYR A 149 0.42 -16.03 -0.40
CA TYR A 149 1.60 -15.74 -1.20
C TYR A 149 1.27 -15.61 -2.69
N VAL A 150 1.99 -14.74 -3.41
CA VAL A 150 1.83 -14.51 -4.85
C VAL A 150 3.11 -14.89 -5.62
N PHE A 151 4.25 -14.25 -5.33
CA PHE A 151 5.54 -14.45 -6.01
C PHE A 151 6.71 -13.82 -5.22
N PRO A 152 7.99 -14.10 -5.53
CA PRO A 152 9.12 -13.37 -4.93
C PRO A 152 9.20 -11.93 -5.46
N GLY A 153 9.57 -10.97 -4.61
CA GLY A 153 9.69 -9.57 -4.99
C GLY A 153 10.10 -8.67 -3.82
N ASN A 154 10.80 -7.57 -4.13
CA ASN A 154 11.44 -6.68 -3.14
C ASN A 154 10.74 -5.34 -2.96
N ASP A 155 9.90 -4.96 -3.91
CA ASP A 155 9.04 -3.77 -3.86
C ASP A 155 7.77 -4.05 -4.66
N LEU A 156 6.73 -3.24 -4.49
CA LEU A 156 5.53 -3.33 -5.31
C LEU A 156 4.81 -1.98 -5.47
N LYS A 157 4.27 -1.75 -6.67
CA LYS A 157 3.32 -0.69 -6.98
C LYS A 157 2.16 -1.25 -7.79
N ILE A 158 0.94 -0.79 -7.51
CA ILE A 158 -0.25 -1.17 -8.27
C ILE A 158 -0.44 -0.21 -9.45
N VAL A 159 -0.66 -0.76 -10.64
CA VAL A 159 -1.00 0.02 -11.83
C VAL A 159 -2.44 0.56 -11.68
N PRO A 160 -2.65 1.89 -11.70
CA PRO A 160 -3.92 2.49 -11.30
C PRO A 160 -5.03 2.44 -12.38
N SER A 161 -4.66 2.34 -13.65
CA SER A 161 -5.58 2.48 -14.78
C SER A 161 -5.05 1.84 -16.07
N GLY A 162 -5.86 1.85 -17.13
CA GLY A 162 -5.51 1.28 -18.44
C GLY A 162 -5.68 -0.24 -18.51
N GLU A 163 -5.22 -0.83 -19.60
CA GLU A 163 -5.28 -2.28 -19.86
C GLU A 163 -4.68 -3.11 -18.71
N TYR A 164 -3.59 -2.61 -18.12
CA TYR A 164 -2.85 -3.29 -17.06
C TYR A 164 -3.29 -2.90 -15.65
N LYS A 165 -4.46 -2.26 -15.50
CA LYS A 165 -5.02 -1.91 -14.18
C LYS A 165 -5.01 -3.10 -13.21
N ASP A 166 -4.62 -2.83 -11.97
CA ASP A 166 -4.40 -3.81 -10.90
C ASP A 166 -3.23 -4.80 -11.12
N CYS A 167 -2.49 -4.71 -12.22
CA CYS A 167 -1.20 -5.39 -12.31
C CYS A 167 -0.18 -4.75 -11.34
N LEU A 168 0.84 -5.53 -11.00
CA LEU A 168 1.86 -5.21 -10.03
C LEU A 168 3.18 -4.93 -10.75
N LEU A 169 3.74 -3.76 -10.52
CA LEU A 169 5.13 -3.45 -10.82
C LEU A 169 5.97 -3.85 -9.62
N THR A 170 6.80 -4.87 -9.75
CA THR A 170 7.60 -5.40 -8.63
C THR A 170 9.06 -5.53 -9.03
N GLN A 171 9.97 -5.16 -8.13
CA GLN A 171 11.39 -5.41 -8.35
C GLN A 171 11.70 -6.88 -8.05
N GLN A 172 12.34 -7.57 -9.01
CA GLN A 172 12.79 -8.94 -8.84
C GLN A 172 14.28 -9.09 -9.12
N HIS A 173 14.95 -9.79 -8.21
CA HIS A 173 16.31 -10.26 -8.40
C HIS A 173 16.33 -11.43 -9.39
N ARG A 174 16.99 -11.23 -10.54
CA ARG A 174 17.07 -12.22 -11.62
C ARG A 174 18.50 -12.31 -12.18
N TYR A 175 18.74 -13.32 -13.01
CA TYR A 175 20.07 -13.62 -13.54
C TYR A 175 20.10 -13.49 -15.06
N PHE A 176 21.21 -12.98 -15.59
CA PHE A 176 21.46 -12.97 -17.03
C PHE A 176 21.89 -14.35 -17.52
N ILE A 177 21.58 -14.66 -18.79
CA ILE A 177 22.18 -15.80 -19.47
C ILE A 177 23.67 -15.50 -19.67
N GLY A 178 24.55 -16.28 -19.02
CA GLY A 178 26.00 -16.06 -19.05
C GLY A 178 26.60 -15.52 -17.75
N GLY A 179 25.78 -15.28 -16.72
CA GLY A 179 26.22 -14.90 -15.38
C GLY A 179 25.98 -13.42 -15.04
N GLY A 180 25.99 -13.14 -13.74
CA GLY A 180 25.58 -11.84 -13.18
C GLY A 180 24.09 -11.80 -12.84
N SER A 181 23.73 -10.86 -11.98
CA SER A 181 22.35 -10.61 -11.54
C SER A 181 21.93 -9.18 -11.82
N TYR A 182 20.62 -8.95 -11.80
CA TYR A 182 20.01 -7.63 -11.93
C TYR A 182 18.71 -7.57 -11.11
N ASP A 183 18.32 -6.34 -10.76
CA ASP A 183 17.14 -6.05 -9.95
C ASP A 183 16.21 -5.11 -10.73
N TRP A 184 15.52 -5.66 -11.73
CA TRP A 184 14.59 -4.91 -12.58
C TRP A 184 13.18 -4.98 -12.04
N PHE A 185 12.38 -3.98 -12.38
CA PHE A 185 10.94 -4.03 -12.30
C PHE A 185 10.37 -4.95 -13.38
N TRP A 186 9.42 -5.78 -12.96
CA TRP A 186 8.62 -6.67 -13.78
C TRP A 186 7.15 -6.34 -13.60
N LEU A 187 6.40 -6.46 -14.68
CA LEU A 187 4.95 -6.36 -14.66
C LEU A 187 4.35 -7.75 -14.44
N MET A 188 3.61 -7.89 -13.35
CA MET A 188 3.02 -9.15 -12.88
C MET A 188 1.51 -9.00 -12.75
N ARG A 189 0.75 -10.04 -13.09
CA ARG A 189 -0.70 -10.10 -12.86
C ARG A 189 -1.01 -10.40 -11.39
N PRO A 190 -2.21 -10.06 -10.90
CA PRO A 190 -2.69 -10.43 -9.55
C PRO A 190 -2.67 -11.93 -9.21
N ASP A 191 -2.71 -12.80 -10.23
CA ASP A 191 -2.60 -14.25 -10.08
C ASP A 191 -1.15 -14.76 -10.05
N GLY A 192 -0.19 -13.84 -10.16
CA GLY A 192 1.24 -14.09 -10.13
C GLY A 192 1.86 -14.47 -11.47
N LYS A 193 1.10 -14.44 -12.57
CA LYS A 193 1.67 -14.62 -13.91
C LYS A 193 2.44 -13.39 -14.35
N GLU A 194 3.61 -13.63 -14.91
CA GLU A 194 4.42 -12.60 -15.55
C GLU A 194 3.74 -12.06 -16.81
N VAL A 195 3.81 -10.75 -17.00
CA VAL A 195 3.51 -10.08 -18.28
C VAL A 195 4.81 -9.79 -19.02
N GLY A 196 5.80 -9.22 -18.35
CA GLY A 196 7.12 -8.98 -18.93
C GLY A 196 7.99 -8.00 -18.13
N PRO A 197 9.21 -7.74 -18.60
CA PRO A 197 10.14 -6.81 -17.97
C PRO A 197 9.67 -5.36 -18.19
N VAL A 198 10.01 -4.49 -17.26
CA VAL A 198 9.76 -3.04 -17.35
C VAL A 198 11.09 -2.29 -17.49
N GLY A 199 12.06 -2.59 -16.62
CA GLY A 199 13.39 -1.96 -16.65
C GLY A 199 13.96 -1.76 -15.25
N GLU A 200 15.03 -0.97 -15.13
CA GLU A 200 15.68 -0.66 -13.84
C GLU A 200 14.77 0.10 -12.87
N ASP A 201 13.80 0.84 -13.39
CA ASP A 201 12.79 1.56 -12.64
C ASP A 201 11.41 1.47 -13.32
N THR A 202 10.41 2.14 -12.74
CA THR A 202 9.05 2.15 -13.29
C THR A 202 8.81 3.19 -14.38
N SER A 203 9.81 4.02 -14.75
CA SER A 203 9.65 5.10 -15.74
C SER A 203 9.44 4.58 -17.16
N SER A 204 9.98 3.40 -17.47
CA SER A 204 9.85 2.74 -18.76
C SER A 204 8.49 2.05 -18.97
N PHE A 205 7.63 2.01 -17.94
CA PHE A 205 6.33 1.35 -18.00
C PHE A 205 5.45 1.92 -19.12
N GLU A 206 5.21 3.23 -19.15
CA GLU A 206 4.34 3.87 -20.14
C GLU A 206 4.86 3.69 -21.58
N ALA A 207 6.19 3.79 -21.77
CA ALA A 207 6.80 3.59 -23.09
C ALA A 207 6.63 2.15 -23.61
N THR A 208 6.62 1.17 -22.70
CA THR A 208 6.59 -0.26 -23.02
C THR A 208 5.16 -0.80 -23.12
N TYR A 209 4.27 -0.35 -22.23
CA TYR A 209 2.92 -0.90 -22.03
C TYR A 209 1.79 0.12 -22.22
N GLY A 210 2.08 1.41 -22.38
CA GLY A 210 1.08 2.48 -22.49
C GLY A 210 0.59 2.76 -23.91
N LYS A 211 0.90 1.90 -24.89
CA LYS A 211 0.42 2.07 -26.27
C LYS A 211 -0.99 1.50 -26.43
N GLU A 212 -1.97 2.39 -26.43
CA GLU A 212 -3.25 2.22 -27.15
C GLU A 212 -3.24 3.07 -28.43
#